data_AF-X8AE29-F1
#
_entry.id   AF-X8AE29-F1
#
_cell.length_a   1.000
_cell.length_b   1.000
_cell.length_c   1.000
_cell.angle_alpha   90.00
_cell.angle_beta   90.00
_cell.angle_gamma   90.00
#
_symmetry.space_group_name_H-M   'P 1'
#
loop_
_entity.id
_entity.type
_entity.pdbx_description
1 polymer ?
#
loop_
_entity_poly.entity_id
_entity_poly.type
_entity_poly.pdbx_seq_one_letter_code
_entity_poly.pdbx_strand_id
1 'polypeptide(L)'
;MSDQHGDVLPGRPHGLFFRDARVLSRWELRLHGQTAEPLAVHTPEAFAAQFLLRRAPRAGRTDSTLLIVRERLIADGMRETISLHNLDSETTVVSLQLVVDADFADLFAVKEGRSSIGSADMTVTDNELVLSDRADPVRGLTVTATGDPIVLPGSLAWRIVVPSGEQRQIELIAEPTEADRKLSPGCAAARIWRPAHPRASWRPGVTLRRRSKPTIRCSHKCCGAPKVTSVRC
;
A
#
# COMPACT_ATOMS: atom_id res chain seq x y z
N MET A 1 -11.22 5.72 8.75
CA MET A 1 -10.71 4.34 8.89
C MET A 1 -9.21 4.28 8.69
N SER A 2 -8.68 4.85 7.61
CA SER A 2 -7.25 4.93 7.27
C SER A 2 -6.96 6.21 6.48
N ASP A 3 -5.70 6.46 6.14
CA ASP A 3 -5.29 7.51 5.21
C ASP A 3 -5.45 7.10 3.72
N GLN A 4 -4.94 7.92 2.81
CA GLN A 4 -4.99 7.69 1.36
C GLN A 4 -4.15 6.50 0.86
N HIS A 5 -3.20 6.00 1.66
CA HIS A 5 -2.44 4.79 1.36
C HIS A 5 -3.20 3.53 1.77
N GLY A 6 -4.31 3.68 2.49
CA GLY A 6 -4.95 2.60 3.23
C GLY A 6 -4.27 2.33 4.57
N ASP A 7 -3.36 3.19 5.03
CA ASP A 7 -2.61 2.96 6.25
C ASP A 7 -3.32 3.56 7.48
N VAL A 8 -3.25 2.82 8.58
CA VAL A 8 -3.53 3.35 9.92
C VAL A 8 -2.19 3.62 10.57
N LEU A 9 -1.89 4.88 10.84
CA LEU A 9 -0.63 5.30 11.44
C LEU A 9 -0.84 5.72 12.91
N PRO A 10 0.15 5.45 13.79
CA PRO A 10 0.07 5.87 15.20
C PRO A 10 -0.15 7.38 15.35
N GLY A 11 -0.82 7.76 16.44
CA GLY A 11 -1.09 9.17 16.76
C GLY A 11 -2.14 9.86 15.87
N ARG A 12 -2.80 9.13 14.97
CA ARG A 12 -3.97 9.59 14.21
C ARG A 12 -5.24 8.99 14.79
N PRO A 13 -6.43 9.60 14.59
CA PRO A 13 -7.70 9.04 15.08
C PRO A 13 -8.21 7.84 14.25
N HIS A 14 -7.48 7.46 13.19
CA HIS A 14 -7.80 6.30 12.36
C HIS A 14 -7.64 4.98 13.16
N GLY A 15 -8.31 3.92 12.70
CA GLY A 15 -8.31 2.62 13.37
C GLY A 15 -9.53 1.76 13.05
N LEU A 16 -9.50 0.53 13.55
CA LEU A 16 -10.67 -0.33 13.68
C LEU A 16 -11.23 -0.18 15.08
N PHE A 17 -12.54 0.08 15.18
CA PHE A 17 -13.23 0.23 16.45
C PHE A 17 -14.21 -0.92 16.63
N PHE A 18 -14.27 -1.43 17.85
CA PHE A 18 -15.20 -2.48 18.25
C PHE A 18 -15.65 -2.20 19.68
N ARG A 19 -16.97 -2.16 19.92
CA ARG A 19 -17.57 -1.82 21.24
C ARG A 19 -16.90 -0.62 21.93
N ASP A 20 -16.86 0.51 21.23
CA ASP A 20 -16.28 1.79 21.67
C ASP A 20 -14.76 1.79 21.98
N ALA A 21 -14.04 0.69 21.72
CA ALA A 21 -12.58 0.63 21.84
C ALA A 21 -11.90 0.55 20.48
N ARG A 22 -10.76 1.22 20.32
CA ARG A 22 -9.90 1.10 19.14
C ARG A 22 -9.04 -0.17 19.23
N VAL A 23 -9.56 -1.27 18.68
CA VAL A 23 -8.88 -2.57 18.68
C VAL A 23 -7.73 -2.67 17.66
N LEU A 24 -7.60 -1.71 16.74
CA LEU A 24 -6.47 -1.59 15.82
C LEU A 24 -6.06 -0.12 15.72
N SER A 25 -4.81 0.19 16.07
CA SER A 25 -4.24 1.53 16.06
C SER A 25 -3.10 1.71 15.05
N ARG A 26 -2.60 0.60 14.47
CA ARG A 26 -1.67 0.62 13.34
C ARG A 26 -1.94 -0.51 12.36
N TRP A 27 -1.90 -0.17 11.06
CA TRP A 27 -2.03 -1.08 9.94
C TRP A 27 -1.32 -0.45 8.75
N GLU A 28 -0.03 -0.72 8.65
CA GLU A 28 0.87 0.01 7.75
C GLU A 28 1.52 -0.97 6.77
N LEU A 29 1.27 -0.79 5.48
CA LEU A 29 1.82 -1.64 4.43
C LEU A 29 3.13 -1.07 3.88
N ARG A 30 4.21 -1.83 3.97
CA ARG A 30 5.53 -1.47 3.46
C ARG A 30 5.95 -2.39 2.33
N LEU A 31 6.41 -1.78 1.25
CA LEU A 31 6.99 -2.42 0.08
C LEU A 31 8.49 -2.16 0.06
N HIS A 32 9.30 -3.20 0.19
CA HIS A 32 10.76 -3.09 0.31
C HIS A 32 11.20 -2.11 1.43
N GLY A 33 10.46 -2.11 2.54
CA GLY A 33 10.70 -1.22 3.68
C GLY A 33 10.25 0.23 3.48
N GLN A 34 9.63 0.57 2.34
CA GLN A 34 9.15 1.92 2.01
C GLN A 34 7.62 1.94 1.85
N THR A 35 7.01 3.10 2.05
CA THR A 35 5.58 3.31 1.74
C THR A 35 5.39 3.37 0.22
N ALA A 36 4.36 2.71 -0.29
CA ALA A 36 4.00 2.79 -1.70
C ALA A 36 3.38 4.16 -2.04
N GLU A 37 3.58 4.65 -3.26
CA GLU A 37 3.02 5.94 -3.68
C GLU A 37 1.53 5.80 -3.99
N PRO A 38 0.65 6.64 -3.41
CA PRO A 38 -0.79 6.58 -3.67
C PRO A 38 -1.10 7.16 -5.05
N LEU A 39 -2.01 6.49 -5.77
CA LEU A 39 -2.51 6.93 -7.08
C LEU A 39 -3.97 7.38 -7.01
N ALA A 40 -4.82 6.60 -6.35
CA ALA A 40 -6.23 6.90 -6.23
C ALA A 40 -6.84 6.15 -5.04
N VAL A 41 -7.95 6.69 -4.52
CA VAL A 41 -8.79 6.07 -3.51
C VAL A 41 -10.22 6.05 -4.02
N HIS A 42 -10.88 4.91 -3.87
CA HIS A 42 -12.28 4.72 -4.22
C HIS A 42 -13.02 4.14 -3.01
N THR A 43 -14.07 4.83 -2.55
CA THR A 43 -14.91 4.39 -1.42
C THR A 43 -16.31 4.13 -1.95
N PRO A 44 -16.59 2.93 -2.48
CA PRO A 44 -17.89 2.62 -3.06
C PRO A 44 -19.00 2.59 -2.00
N GLU A 45 -18.66 2.26 -0.75
CA GLU A 45 -19.58 2.16 0.38
C GLU A 45 -18.91 2.70 1.65
N ALA A 46 -19.69 3.01 2.69
CA ALA A 46 -19.14 3.49 3.97
C ALA A 46 -18.24 2.46 4.67
N PHE A 47 -18.45 1.17 4.37
CA PHE A 47 -17.73 0.03 4.97
C PHE A 47 -16.73 -0.63 4.00
N ALA A 48 -16.51 -0.05 2.81
CA ALA A 48 -15.60 -0.60 1.81
C ALA A 48 -14.72 0.48 1.16
N ALA A 49 -13.45 0.15 0.92
CA ALA A 49 -12.51 1.07 0.27
C ALA A 49 -11.53 0.31 -0.63
N GLN A 50 -11.16 0.92 -1.75
CA GLN A 50 -10.10 0.47 -2.63
C GLN A 50 -9.02 1.54 -2.73
N PHE A 51 -7.77 1.13 -2.52
CA PHE A 51 -6.59 1.99 -2.60
C PHE A 51 -5.72 1.49 -3.75
N LEU A 52 -5.48 2.35 -4.74
CA LEU A 52 -4.53 2.10 -5.82
C LEU A 52 -3.22 2.78 -5.49
N LEU A 53 -2.16 1.98 -5.40
CA LEU A 53 -0.81 2.43 -5.08
C LEU A 53 0.16 1.91 -6.14
N ARG A 54 1.33 2.53 -6.25
CA ARG A 54 2.44 2.02 -7.07
C ARG A 54 3.72 1.98 -6.28
N ARG A 55 4.63 1.10 -6.69
CA ARG A 55 6.03 1.19 -6.23
C ARG A 55 6.64 2.53 -6.66
N ALA A 56 7.44 3.18 -5.83
CA ALA A 56 8.20 4.33 -6.28
C ALA A 56 9.07 3.97 -7.51
N PRO A 57 9.09 4.77 -8.58
CA PRO A 57 9.95 4.50 -9.73
C PRO A 57 11.42 4.41 -9.31
N ARG A 58 12.17 3.51 -9.95
CA ARG A 58 13.63 3.46 -9.75
C ARG A 58 14.25 4.76 -10.28
N ALA A 59 15.34 5.22 -9.66
CA ALA A 59 16.07 6.38 -10.12
C ALA A 59 16.38 6.28 -11.63
N GLY A 60 15.99 7.30 -12.40
CA GLY A 60 16.17 7.35 -13.85
C GLY A 60 15.07 6.66 -14.68
N ARG A 61 14.02 6.10 -14.05
CA ARG A 61 12.81 5.63 -14.73
C ARG A 61 11.61 6.48 -14.33
N THR A 62 10.73 6.78 -15.28
CA THR A 62 9.47 7.49 -15.04
C THR A 62 8.33 6.56 -14.65
N ASP A 63 8.38 5.31 -15.12
CA ASP A 63 7.29 4.36 -14.97
C ASP A 63 7.56 3.41 -13.79
N SER A 64 6.54 3.27 -12.93
CA SER A 64 6.51 2.21 -11.95
C SER A 64 5.99 0.92 -12.58
N THR A 65 6.68 -0.18 -12.32
CA THR A 65 6.36 -1.48 -12.92
C THR A 65 5.60 -2.42 -11.99
N LEU A 66 5.19 -1.94 -10.81
CA LEU A 66 4.39 -2.71 -9.86
C LEU A 66 3.21 -1.86 -9.36
N LEU A 67 2.00 -2.31 -9.69
CA LEU A 67 0.74 -1.76 -9.18
C LEU A 67 0.30 -2.58 -7.97
N ILE A 68 -0.15 -1.89 -6.92
CA ILE A 68 -0.68 -2.49 -5.70
C ILE A 68 -2.12 -2.02 -5.56
N VAL A 69 -3.05 -2.96 -5.42
CA VAL A 69 -4.45 -2.69 -5.15
C VAL A 69 -4.79 -3.27 -3.79
N ARG A 70 -5.22 -2.42 -2.87
CA ARG A 70 -5.72 -2.84 -1.55
C ARG A 70 -7.23 -2.70 -1.55
N GLU A 71 -7.95 -3.74 -1.18
CA GLU A 71 -9.41 -3.75 -1.13
C GLU A 71 -9.83 -4.11 0.29
N ARG A 72 -10.39 -3.14 0.99
CA ARG A 72 -10.75 -3.25 2.40
C ARG A 72 -12.25 -3.35 2.55
N LEU A 73 -12.68 -4.29 3.39
CA LEU A 73 -14.06 -4.46 3.85
C LEU A 73 -14.10 -4.46 5.37
N ILE A 74 -15.08 -3.78 5.93
CA ILE A 74 -15.28 -3.60 7.37
C ILE A 74 -16.65 -4.13 7.75
N ALA A 75 -16.69 -4.96 8.77
CA ALA A 75 -17.91 -5.53 9.34
C ALA A 75 -17.66 -5.71 10.86
N ASP A 76 -17.91 -6.90 11.40
CA ASP A 76 -17.52 -7.28 12.78
C ASP A 76 -15.99 -7.49 12.94
N GLY A 77 -15.21 -6.93 12.02
CA GLY A 77 -13.77 -7.07 11.86
C GLY A 77 -13.33 -6.35 10.59
N MET A 78 -12.13 -6.65 10.11
CA MET A 78 -11.59 -6.10 8.87
C MET A 78 -11.04 -7.21 7.99
N ARG A 79 -11.41 -7.22 6.71
CA ARG A 79 -10.78 -8.03 5.67
C ARG A 79 -10.10 -7.08 4.70
N GLU A 80 -8.87 -7.39 4.33
CA GLU A 80 -8.15 -6.66 3.30
C GLU A 80 -7.51 -7.63 2.31
N THR A 81 -7.85 -7.47 1.04
CA THR A 81 -7.19 -8.15 -0.07
C THR A 81 -6.11 -7.24 -0.63
N ILE A 82 -4.90 -7.75 -0.79
CA ILE A 82 -3.80 -7.04 -1.45
C ILE A 82 -3.45 -7.78 -2.73
N SER A 83 -3.63 -7.10 -3.87
CA SER A 83 -3.23 -7.58 -5.19
C SER A 83 -1.98 -6.84 -5.66
N LEU A 84 -0.97 -7.61 -6.07
CA LEU A 84 0.27 -7.13 -6.65
C LEU A 84 0.28 -7.48 -8.14
N HIS A 85 0.28 -6.47 -9.01
CA HIS A 85 0.30 -6.65 -10.46
C HIS A 85 1.66 -6.23 -11.00
N ASN A 86 2.38 -7.17 -11.61
CA ASN A 86 3.64 -6.89 -12.28
C ASN A 86 3.37 -6.43 -13.71
N LEU A 87 3.63 -5.15 -13.97
CA LEU A 87 3.47 -4.52 -15.28
C LEU A 87 4.81 -4.47 -16.06
N ASP A 88 5.89 -5.00 -15.48
CA ASP A 88 7.19 -5.13 -16.13
C ASP A 88 7.21 -6.33 -17.09
N SER A 89 8.19 -6.35 -17.99
CA SER A 89 8.50 -7.50 -18.84
C SER A 89 9.33 -8.57 -18.15
N GLU A 90 9.72 -8.32 -16.89
CA GLU A 90 10.62 -9.17 -16.10
C GLU A 90 9.95 -9.59 -14.80
N THR A 91 10.26 -10.79 -14.32
CA THR A 91 9.80 -11.26 -13.00
C THR A 91 10.30 -10.34 -11.89
N THR A 92 9.40 -9.95 -10.99
CA THR A 92 9.72 -9.11 -9.83
C THR A 92 9.57 -9.91 -8.54
N VAL A 93 10.57 -9.83 -7.67
CA VAL A 93 10.46 -10.30 -6.28
C VAL A 93 10.07 -9.12 -5.40
N VAL A 94 9.01 -9.29 -4.64
CA VAL A 94 8.41 -8.28 -3.77
C VAL A 94 8.63 -8.67 -2.31
N SER A 95 9.25 -7.76 -1.54
CA SER A 95 9.27 -7.85 -0.08
C SER A 95 8.13 -7.01 0.45
N LEU A 96 7.15 -7.66 1.07
CA LEU A 96 5.97 -7.01 1.63
C LEU A 96 6.00 -7.17 3.15
N GLN A 97 5.71 -6.11 3.90
CA GLN A 97 5.57 -6.15 5.34
C GLN A 97 4.31 -5.40 5.74
N LEU A 98 3.50 -6.00 6.60
CA LEU A 98 2.42 -5.33 7.29
C LEU A 98 2.85 -5.11 8.73
N VAL A 99 2.83 -3.86 9.20
CA VAL A 99 3.04 -3.53 10.61
C VAL A 99 1.70 -3.30 11.28
N VAL A 100 1.49 -3.96 12.42
CA VAL A 100 0.22 -4.01 13.14
C VAL A 100 0.45 -3.58 14.59
N ASP A 101 -0.48 -2.81 15.15
CA ASP A 101 -0.50 -2.44 16.56
C ASP A 101 -1.94 -2.20 17.01
N ALA A 102 -2.18 -2.33 18.32
CA ALA A 102 -3.43 -2.07 18.98
C ALA A 102 -3.18 -1.27 20.26
N ASP A 103 -4.08 -0.34 20.59
CA ASP A 103 -4.01 0.40 21.84
C ASP A 103 -5.23 0.21 22.75
N PHE A 104 -6.30 -0.39 22.23
CA PHE A 104 -7.56 -0.63 22.93
C PHE A 104 -8.14 0.63 23.60
N ALA A 105 -7.75 1.80 23.08
CA ALA A 105 -8.14 3.08 23.64
C ALA A 105 -9.63 3.31 23.40
N ASP A 106 -10.32 3.78 24.45
CA ASP A 106 -11.71 4.20 24.35
C ASP A 106 -11.88 5.32 23.31
N LEU A 107 -13.03 5.35 22.63
CA LEU A 107 -13.35 6.33 21.59
C LEU A 107 -13.20 7.78 22.06
N PHE A 108 -13.55 8.10 23.32
CA PHE A 108 -13.34 9.43 23.88
C PHE A 108 -11.84 9.72 24.07
N ALA A 109 -11.09 8.76 24.62
CA ALA A 109 -9.65 8.90 24.79
C ALA A 109 -8.93 9.13 23.45
N VAL A 110 -9.34 8.45 22.38
CA VAL A 110 -8.79 8.69 21.03
C VAL A 110 -9.12 10.10 20.53
N LYS A 111 -10.37 10.56 20.69
CA LYS A 111 -10.80 11.91 20.27
C LYS A 111 -10.05 13.02 21.00
N GLU A 112 -9.68 12.78 22.26
CA GLU A 112 -8.95 13.72 23.10
C GLU A 112 -7.43 13.59 22.96
N GLY A 113 -6.93 12.69 22.10
CA GLY A 113 -5.50 12.48 21.87
C GLY A 113 -4.78 11.80 23.04
N ARG A 114 -5.50 11.07 23.90
CA ARG A 114 -4.99 10.42 25.12
C ARG A 114 -4.67 8.93 24.94
N SER A 115 -4.48 8.45 23.71
CA SER A 115 -4.13 7.05 23.42
C SER A 115 -2.64 6.78 23.58
N SER A 116 -2.27 5.67 24.22
CA SER A 116 -0.88 5.19 24.35
C SER A 116 -0.50 4.18 23.26
N ILE A 117 0.67 4.37 22.65
CA ILE A 117 1.24 3.42 21.67
C ILE A 117 1.78 2.18 22.42
N GLY A 118 1.65 1.00 21.81
CA GLY A 118 2.21 -0.24 22.36
C GLY A 118 1.55 -0.68 23.67
N SER A 119 0.24 -0.42 23.82
CA SER A 119 -0.53 -0.80 25.01
C SER A 119 -0.99 -2.27 24.97
N ALA A 120 -0.87 -2.91 23.80
CA ALA A 120 -1.16 -4.33 23.63
C ALA A 120 0.05 -5.20 23.99
N ASP A 121 -0.22 -6.36 24.58
CA ASP A 121 0.70 -7.50 24.51
C ASP A 121 0.50 -8.23 23.18
N MET A 122 1.60 -8.72 22.61
CA MET A 122 1.60 -9.35 21.29
C MET A 122 2.25 -10.73 21.37
N THR A 123 1.53 -11.73 20.90
CA THR A 123 2.00 -13.11 20.82
C THR A 123 1.74 -13.67 19.42
N VAL A 124 2.46 -14.74 19.08
CA VAL A 124 2.26 -15.47 17.82
C VAL A 124 1.80 -16.87 18.18
N THR A 125 0.61 -17.24 17.71
CA THR A 125 -0.03 -18.54 17.97
C THR A 125 -0.53 -19.09 16.66
N ASP A 126 -0.15 -20.32 16.29
CA ASP A 126 -0.60 -20.99 15.06
C ASP A 126 -0.45 -20.16 13.77
N ASN A 127 0.64 -19.38 13.67
CA ASN A 127 0.90 -18.44 12.57
C ASN A 127 -0.12 -17.29 12.45
N GLU A 128 -0.82 -17.00 13.55
CA GLU A 128 -1.67 -15.82 13.72
C GLU A 128 -0.98 -14.85 14.68
N LEU A 129 -1.13 -13.55 14.41
CA LEU A 129 -0.70 -12.51 15.35
C LEU A 129 -1.86 -12.22 16.30
N VAL A 130 -1.66 -12.43 17.60
CA VAL A 130 -2.64 -12.13 18.64
C VAL A 130 -2.19 -10.90 19.42
N LEU A 131 -3.08 -9.92 19.53
CA LEU A 131 -2.89 -8.72 20.33
C LEU A 131 -3.94 -8.72 21.44
N SER A 132 -3.53 -8.53 22.69
CA SER A 132 -4.43 -8.48 23.85
C SER A 132 -4.22 -7.19 24.63
N ASP A 133 -5.30 -6.61 25.15
CA ASP A 133 -5.21 -5.43 26.00
C ASP A 133 -4.56 -5.78 27.34
N ARG A 134 -3.49 -5.04 27.70
CA ARG A 134 -2.81 -5.21 28.99
C ARG A 134 -3.67 -4.87 30.18
N ALA A 135 -4.61 -3.93 30.02
CA ALA A 135 -5.48 -3.49 31.10
C ALA A 135 -6.70 -4.41 31.27
N ASP A 136 -7.14 -5.04 30.18
CA ASP A 136 -8.32 -5.92 30.15
C ASP A 136 -8.11 -7.06 29.14
N PRO A 137 -7.48 -8.19 29.55
CA PRO A 137 -7.17 -9.30 28.66
C PRO A 137 -8.38 -9.95 27.97
N VAL A 138 -9.61 -9.59 28.36
CA VAL A 138 -10.81 -9.99 27.63
C VAL A 138 -10.82 -9.34 26.24
N ARG A 139 -10.26 -8.14 26.05
CA ARG A 139 -10.23 -7.46 24.75
C ARG A 139 -9.02 -7.91 23.95
N GLY A 140 -9.25 -8.37 22.73
CA GLY A 140 -8.16 -8.72 21.83
C GLY A 140 -8.45 -8.49 20.35
N LEU A 141 -7.41 -8.70 19.55
CA LEU A 141 -7.44 -8.69 18.09
C LEU A 141 -6.57 -9.84 17.59
N THR A 142 -7.11 -10.67 16.70
CA THR A 142 -6.35 -11.67 15.97
C THR A 142 -6.18 -11.25 14.52
N VAL A 143 -4.96 -11.33 14.00
CA VAL A 143 -4.63 -11.07 12.60
C VAL A 143 -4.12 -12.33 11.93
N THR A 144 -4.80 -12.72 10.85
CA THR A 144 -4.46 -13.87 10.02
C THR A 144 -4.21 -13.43 8.59
N ALA A 145 -3.44 -14.23 7.86
CA ALA A 145 -3.19 -13.94 6.46
C ALA A 145 -2.88 -15.18 5.61
N THR A 146 -3.14 -15.06 4.31
CA THR A 146 -2.73 -16.06 3.31
C THR A 146 -1.34 -15.75 2.73
N GLY A 147 -0.80 -16.69 1.95
CA GLY A 147 0.50 -16.55 1.29
C GLY A 147 1.70 -16.84 2.21
N ASP A 148 1.48 -17.58 3.29
CA ASP A 148 2.51 -18.08 4.21
C ASP A 148 3.48 -16.99 4.72
N PRO A 149 2.96 -15.96 5.43
CA PRO A 149 3.83 -14.95 6.02
C PRO A 149 4.74 -15.54 7.09
N ILE A 150 5.88 -14.89 7.27
CA ILE A 150 6.61 -14.94 8.54
C ILE A 150 5.90 -13.98 9.50
N VAL A 151 5.36 -14.51 10.59
CA VAL A 151 4.65 -13.75 11.61
C VAL A 151 5.55 -13.50 12.80
N LEU A 152 5.65 -12.24 13.21
CA LEU A 152 6.39 -11.78 14.39
C LEU A 152 5.48 -10.87 15.22
N PRO A 153 5.77 -10.68 16.52
CA PRO A 153 5.08 -9.65 17.29
C PRO A 153 5.10 -8.29 16.57
N GLY A 154 3.91 -7.79 16.26
CA GLY A 154 3.69 -6.49 15.58
C GLY A 154 3.90 -6.48 14.07
N SER A 155 4.22 -7.60 13.40
CA SER A 155 4.31 -7.60 11.93
C SER A 155 4.11 -8.96 11.25
N LEU A 156 3.63 -8.91 10.00
CA LEU A 156 3.59 -10.03 9.07
C LEU A 156 4.44 -9.69 7.85
N ALA A 157 5.26 -10.63 7.37
CA ALA A 157 6.17 -10.38 6.26
C ALA A 157 6.13 -11.49 5.19
N TRP A 158 6.17 -11.08 3.92
CA TRP A 158 6.15 -11.97 2.77
C TRP A 158 7.32 -11.68 1.82
N ARG A 159 7.74 -12.71 1.11
CA ARG A 159 8.60 -12.62 -0.08
C ARG A 159 7.88 -13.24 -1.27
N ILE A 160 7.26 -12.40 -2.09
CA ILE A 160 6.34 -12.83 -3.15
C ILE A 160 7.03 -12.72 -4.51
N VAL A 161 7.02 -13.79 -5.29
CA VAL A 161 7.46 -13.75 -6.70
C VAL A 161 6.26 -13.46 -7.58
N VAL A 162 6.33 -12.36 -8.34
CA VAL A 162 5.28 -11.97 -9.29
C VAL A 162 5.89 -12.04 -10.70
N PRO A 163 5.58 -13.06 -11.51
CA PRO A 163 6.06 -13.18 -12.88
C PRO A 163 5.66 -11.99 -13.75
N SER A 164 6.36 -11.80 -14.87
CA SER A 164 6.05 -10.75 -15.85
C SER A 164 4.59 -10.81 -16.30
N GLY A 165 3.87 -9.68 -16.22
CA GLY A 165 2.47 -9.58 -16.64
C GLY A 165 1.47 -10.32 -15.75
N GLU A 166 1.91 -10.98 -14.67
CA GLU A 166 1.04 -11.71 -13.75
C GLU A 166 0.67 -10.89 -12.52
N GLN A 167 -0.31 -11.41 -11.77
CA GLN A 167 -0.69 -10.90 -10.46
C GLN A 167 -0.56 -11.97 -9.37
N ARG A 168 -0.32 -11.52 -8.15
CA ARG A 168 -0.42 -12.33 -6.93
C ARG A 168 -1.32 -11.63 -5.93
N GLN A 169 -2.06 -12.41 -5.17
CA GLN A 169 -3.01 -11.91 -4.19
C GLN A 169 -2.71 -12.54 -2.83
N ILE A 170 -2.77 -11.71 -1.79
CA ILE A 170 -2.85 -12.15 -0.41
C ILE A 170 -4.10 -11.57 0.23
N GLU A 171 -4.54 -12.21 1.29
CA GLU A 171 -5.70 -11.83 2.06
C GLU A 171 -5.31 -11.70 3.52
N LEU A 172 -5.82 -10.66 4.16
CA LEU A 172 -5.58 -10.29 5.55
C LEU A 172 -6.94 -10.22 6.25
N ILE A 173 -7.03 -10.80 7.45
CA ILE A 173 -8.23 -10.71 8.28
C ILE A 173 -7.81 -10.27 9.67
N ALA A 174 -8.43 -9.21 10.19
CA ALA A 174 -8.28 -8.73 11.56
C ALA A 174 -9.63 -8.87 12.27
N GLU A 175 -9.69 -9.74 13.28
CA GLU A 175 -10.92 -10.11 13.99
C GLU A 175 -10.80 -9.73 15.48
N PRO A 176 -11.70 -8.90 16.01
CA PRO A 176 -11.79 -8.68 17.45
C PRO A 176 -12.09 -9.98 18.20
N THR A 177 -11.47 -10.16 19.35
CA THR A 177 -11.68 -11.31 20.23
C THR A 177 -12.20 -10.89 21.60
N GLU A 178 -12.97 -11.78 22.22
CA GLU A 178 -13.38 -11.69 23.63
C GLU A 178 -12.84 -12.90 24.39
N ALA A 179 -11.91 -12.68 25.33
CA ALA A 179 -11.21 -13.74 26.07
C ALA A 179 -10.66 -14.83 25.12
N ASP A 180 -9.90 -14.40 24.11
CA ASP A 180 -9.32 -15.22 23.04
C ASP A 180 -10.32 -15.98 22.14
N ARG A 181 -11.61 -15.75 22.33
CA ARG A 181 -12.65 -16.27 21.44
C ARG A 181 -12.90 -15.28 20.31
N LYS A 182 -12.66 -15.71 19.07
CA LYS A 182 -13.10 -14.99 17.87
C LYS A 182 -14.62 -14.82 17.93
N LEU A 183 -15.06 -13.58 17.90
CA LEU A 183 -16.47 -13.23 17.77
C LEU A 183 -16.85 -13.53 16.32
N SER A 184 -18.04 -14.11 16.10
CA SER A 184 -18.52 -14.71 14.85
C SER A 184 -17.86 -14.23 13.55
N PRO A 185 -17.59 -15.11 12.56
CA PRO A 185 -16.74 -14.83 11.40
C PRO A 185 -17.42 -13.94 10.33
N GLY A 186 -18.17 -12.90 10.71
CA GLY A 186 -18.90 -12.03 9.79
C GLY A 186 -18.00 -11.50 8.67
N CYS A 187 -16.74 -11.20 8.97
CA CYS A 187 -15.73 -10.82 7.98
C CYS A 187 -15.12 -12.02 7.21
N ALA A 188 -15.02 -13.20 7.86
CA ALA A 188 -14.58 -14.42 7.20
C ALA A 188 -15.60 -14.94 6.15
N ALA A 189 -16.89 -14.69 6.38
CA ALA A 189 -18.01 -15.13 5.53
C ALA A 189 -18.54 -14.04 4.58
N ALA A 190 -18.18 -12.77 4.78
CA ALA A 190 -18.57 -11.69 3.89
C ALA A 190 -18.05 -11.97 2.47
N ARG A 191 -18.95 -11.95 1.49
CA ARG A 191 -18.61 -12.13 0.07
C ARG A 191 -17.47 -11.19 -0.30
N ILE A 192 -16.45 -11.73 -0.97
CA ILE A 192 -15.44 -10.95 -1.69
C ILE A 192 -16.18 -9.87 -2.47
N TRP A 193 -15.96 -8.61 -2.12
CA TRP A 193 -16.35 -7.53 -3.01
C TRP A 193 -15.53 -7.72 -4.27
N ARG A 194 -16.20 -8.10 -5.36
CA ARG A 194 -15.59 -8.11 -6.68
C ARG A 194 -15.64 -6.67 -7.16
N PRO A 195 -14.52 -5.92 -7.18
CA PRO A 195 -14.52 -4.66 -7.90
C PRO A 195 -15.05 -4.93 -9.31
N ALA A 196 -15.83 -4.01 -9.85
CA ALA A 196 -15.82 -3.86 -11.29
C ALA A 196 -14.34 -3.69 -11.65
N HIS A 197 -13.74 -4.68 -12.33
CA HIS A 197 -12.41 -4.53 -12.87
C HIS A 197 -12.35 -3.13 -13.48
N PRO A 198 -11.34 -2.32 -13.18
CA PRO A 198 -11.08 -1.19 -14.04
C PRO A 198 -10.84 -1.78 -15.43
N ARG A 199 -11.87 -1.84 -16.27
CA ARG A 199 -11.74 -1.66 -17.71
C ARG A 199 -11.34 -0.21 -17.97
N ALA A 200 -10.42 0.32 -17.16
CA ALA A 200 -9.58 1.40 -17.58
C ALA A 200 -8.62 0.75 -18.57
N SER A 201 -8.94 0.89 -19.85
CA SER A 201 -7.92 0.88 -20.88
C SER A 201 -6.88 1.93 -20.48
N TRP A 202 -5.91 1.52 -19.68
CA TRP A 202 -4.73 2.32 -19.41
C TRP A 202 -3.97 2.36 -20.73
N ARG A 203 -4.27 3.38 -21.54
CA ARG A 203 -3.50 3.67 -22.73
C ARG A 203 -2.17 4.22 -22.23
N PRO A 204 -1.01 3.61 -22.57
CA PRO A 204 0.26 4.33 -22.48
C PRO A 204 0.22 5.45 -23.53
N GLY A 205 -0.39 6.56 -23.17
CA GLY A 205 -0.48 7.78 -23.95
C GLY A 205 0.63 8.74 -23.58
N VAL A 206 1.87 8.27 -23.50
CA VAL A 206 3.04 9.15 -23.64
C VAL A 206 3.67 8.78 -24.96
N THR A 207 3.33 9.56 -25.98
CA THR A 207 4.02 9.56 -27.26
C THR A 207 5.49 9.83 -26.97
N LEU A 208 6.35 8.84 -27.15
CA LEU A 208 7.79 9.05 -27.27
C LEU A 208 7.99 9.92 -28.51
N ARG A 209 7.95 11.24 -28.32
CA ARG A 209 8.49 12.18 -29.30
C ARG A 209 9.99 11.94 -29.28
N ARG A 210 10.47 11.04 -30.16
CA ARG A 210 11.86 11.00 -30.57
C ARG A 210 12.24 12.42 -30.95
N ARG A 211 13.03 13.09 -30.10
CA ARG A 211 13.75 14.29 -30.53
C ARG A 211 14.67 13.82 -31.65
N SER A 212 14.32 14.13 -32.88
CA SER A 212 15.27 14.11 -33.98
C SER A 212 16.41 15.06 -33.61
N LYS A 213 17.64 14.56 -33.74
CA LYS A 213 18.85 15.37 -33.62
C LYS A 213 18.70 16.59 -34.54
N PRO A 214 19.01 17.82 -34.10
CA PRO A 214 19.07 18.93 -35.02
C PRO A 214 20.26 18.70 -35.96
N THR A 215 19.95 18.38 -37.22
CA THR A 215 20.94 18.41 -38.30
C THR A 215 21.25 19.89 -38.55
N ILE A 216 22.41 20.35 -38.08
CA ILE A 216 22.94 21.66 -38.46
C ILE A 216 23.25 21.59 -39.96
N ARG A 217 22.35 22.14 -40.78
CA ARG A 217 22.62 22.42 -42.19
C ARG A 217 23.37 23.73 -42.26
N CYS A 218 24.64 23.66 -42.64
CA CYS A 218 25.41 24.80 -43.08
C CYS A 218 24.93 25.17 -44.50
N SER A 219 24.17 26.25 -44.65
CA SER A 219 23.83 26.82 -45.95
C SER A 219 24.88 27.85 -46.35
N HIS A 220 25.59 27.56 -47.42
CA HIS A 220 26.52 28.46 -48.09
C HIS A 220 25.81 29.58 -48.87
N LYS A 221 26.54 30.71 -48.99
CA LYS A 221 26.47 31.82 -49.96
C LYS A 221 25.62 33.04 -49.61
N CYS A 222 26.33 34.11 -49.22
CA CYS A 222 26.16 35.43 -49.82
C CYS A 222 27.54 36.02 -50.17
N CYS A 223 27.58 36.59 -51.37
CA CYS A 223 28.73 37.10 -52.11
C CYS A 223 29.38 38.35 -51.49
N GLY A 224 30.64 38.61 -51.85
CA GLY A 224 31.20 39.96 -51.84
C GLY A 224 32.72 40.01 -51.67
N ALA A 225 33.47 39.95 -52.77
CA ALA A 225 34.83 40.49 -52.79
C ALA A 225 34.77 42.03 -52.67
N PRO A 226 35.79 42.71 -52.09
CA PRO A 226 36.88 43.17 -52.94
C PRO A 226 38.29 43.20 -52.31
N LYS A 227 39.27 43.09 -53.22
CA LYS A 227 40.60 43.72 -53.34
C LYS A 227 41.43 44.12 -52.09
N VAL A 228 42.64 43.55 -52.09
CA VAL A 228 43.98 44.21 -52.02
C VAL A 228 44.16 45.34 -51.00
N THR A 229 44.99 45.15 -49.97
CA THR A 229 46.32 45.82 -49.86
C THR A 229 47.19 45.17 -48.79
N SER A 230 48.46 44.98 -49.13
CA SER A 230 49.59 44.68 -48.24
C SER A 230 49.82 45.76 -47.18
N VAL A 231 50.27 45.41 -45.98
CA VAL A 231 51.42 46.05 -45.29
C VAL A 231 52.01 45.03 -44.29
N ARG A 232 53.32 44.81 -44.38
CA ARG A 232 54.15 44.16 -43.34
C ARG A 232 54.43 45.17 -42.22
N CYS A 233 54.49 44.69 -40.98
CA CYS A 233 55.67 44.74 -40.11
C CYS A 233 55.38 43.85 -38.89
#